data_AF-Q03AD4-F1
#
_entry.id   AF-Q03AD4-F1
#
_cell.length_a   1.000
_cell.length_b   1.000
_cell.length_c   1.000
_cell.angle_alpha   90.00
_cell.angle_beta   90.00
_cell.angle_gamma   90.00
#
_symmetry.space_group_name_H-M   'P 1'
#
loop_
_entity.id
_entity.type
_entity.pdbx_description
1 polymer ?
#
loop_
_entity_poly.entity_id
_entity_poly.type
_entity_poly.pdbx_seq_one_letter_code
_entity_poly.pdbx_strand_id
1 'polypeptide(L)'
;MMDGHLVGYGLMTAASITPDAHMQGVALAPLAVAPEYQGGGIGVAIVTELDMRATDLRRDFVSVVGDRQFFGRLGFQKAAKYKLDPPFPVVTEDHLIKELVPGVLASVRGKVNYPAPFLTQVAN
;
A
#
# COMPACT_ATOMS: atom_id res chain seq x y z
N MET A 1 11.16 3.36 -17.03
CA MET A 1 12.38 2.98 -17.79
C MET A 1 13.21 4.24 -18.00
N MET A 2 14.52 4.16 -17.96
CA MET A 2 15.44 5.21 -18.41
C MET A 2 16.47 4.56 -19.32
N ASP A 3 16.71 5.14 -20.49
CA ASP A 3 17.64 4.61 -21.51
C ASP A 3 17.43 3.12 -21.83
N GLY A 4 16.18 2.67 -21.85
CA GLY A 4 15.84 1.26 -22.13
C GLY A 4 16.00 0.30 -20.94
N HIS A 5 16.37 0.79 -19.75
CA HIS A 5 16.52 -0.01 -18.54
C HIS A 5 15.37 0.18 -17.54
N LEU A 6 14.98 -0.91 -16.86
CA LEU A 6 14.01 -0.86 -15.76
C LEU A 6 14.69 -0.30 -14.51
N VAL A 7 14.39 0.97 -14.20
CA VAL A 7 14.96 1.68 -13.05
C VAL A 7 14.03 1.70 -11.83
N GLY A 8 12.80 1.23 -11.96
CA GLY A 8 11.85 1.16 -10.85
C GLY A 8 10.50 0.61 -11.28
N TYR A 9 9.79 0.03 -10.32
CA TYR A 9 8.49 -0.57 -10.51
C TYR A 9 7.70 -0.61 -9.19
N GLY A 10 6.39 -0.78 -9.30
CA GLY A 10 5.50 -1.01 -8.17
C GLY A 10 4.32 -1.85 -8.59
N LEU A 11 3.81 -2.68 -7.67
CA LEU A 11 2.65 -3.52 -7.88
C LEU A 11 1.58 -3.25 -6.83
N MET A 12 0.32 -3.35 -7.26
CA MET A 12 -0.84 -3.36 -6.39
C MET A 12 -1.58 -4.69 -6.55
N THR A 13 -1.81 -5.38 -5.43
CA THR A 13 -2.54 -6.64 -5.40
C THR A 13 -3.83 -6.46 -4.59
N ALA A 14 -4.92 -7.17 -4.90
CA ALA A 14 -6.17 -7.04 -4.16
C ALA A 14 -5.98 -7.24 -2.65
N ALA A 15 -6.66 -6.42 -1.86
CA ALA A 15 -6.73 -6.52 -0.40
C ALA A 15 -8.18 -6.30 0.06
N SER A 16 -8.52 -6.84 1.22
CA SER A 16 -9.84 -6.66 1.84
C SER A 16 -9.71 -6.33 3.32
N ILE A 17 -10.82 -5.95 3.94
CA ILE A 17 -10.91 -5.80 5.40
C ILE A 17 -11.94 -6.81 5.92
N THR A 18 -11.69 -7.43 7.07
CA THR A 18 -12.68 -8.25 7.76
C THR A 18 -13.05 -7.59 9.09
N PRO A 19 -14.34 -7.61 9.50
CA PRO A 19 -15.46 -8.37 8.92
C PRO A 19 -16.12 -7.72 7.69
N ASP A 20 -15.74 -6.50 7.31
CA ASP A 20 -16.34 -5.78 6.18
C ASP A 20 -15.76 -6.19 4.82
N ALA A 21 -16.17 -7.36 4.33
CA ALA A 21 -15.70 -7.92 3.06
C ALA A 21 -16.14 -7.11 1.81
N HIS A 22 -16.99 -6.09 1.97
CA HIS A 22 -17.45 -5.28 0.85
C HIS A 22 -16.41 -4.24 0.43
N MET A 23 -15.55 -3.78 1.37
CA MET A 23 -14.47 -2.86 1.03
C MET A 23 -13.42 -3.52 0.13
N GLN A 24 -13.16 -2.90 -1.02
CA GLN A 24 -12.24 -3.36 -2.04
C GLN A 24 -10.98 -2.50 -2.02
N GLY A 25 -9.91 -3.00 -1.42
CA GLY A 25 -8.63 -2.32 -1.38
C GLY A 25 -7.57 -2.95 -2.26
N VAL A 26 -6.38 -2.36 -2.18
CA VAL A 26 -5.14 -2.93 -2.74
C VAL A 26 -3.99 -2.82 -1.75
N ALA A 27 -3.13 -3.82 -1.77
CA ALA A 27 -1.83 -3.83 -1.12
C ALA A 27 -0.77 -3.32 -2.10
N LEU A 28 -0.06 -2.24 -1.75
CA LEU A 28 1.10 -1.77 -2.50
C LEU A 28 2.34 -2.54 -2.03
N ALA A 29 2.72 -3.57 -2.79
CA ALA A 29 3.97 -4.28 -2.59
C ALA A 29 4.24 -5.25 -3.76
N PRO A 30 5.51 -5.35 -4.22
CA PRO A 30 6.64 -4.51 -3.87
C PRO A 30 6.55 -3.08 -4.49
N LEU A 31 7.36 -2.17 -3.96
CA LEU A 31 7.74 -0.88 -4.57
C LEU A 31 9.27 -0.80 -4.54
N ALA A 32 9.90 -0.63 -5.69
CA ALA A 32 11.36 -0.60 -5.78
C ALA A 32 11.85 0.40 -6.83
N VAL A 33 12.97 1.04 -6.51
CA VAL A 33 13.73 1.91 -7.42
C VAL A 33 15.19 1.52 -7.30
N ALA A 34 15.86 1.38 -8.44
CA ALA A 34 17.28 1.06 -8.51
C ALA A 34 18.09 2.10 -7.71
N PRO A 35 19.08 1.69 -6.88
CA PRO A 35 19.76 2.57 -5.93
C PRO A 35 20.28 3.88 -6.52
N GLU A 36 20.81 3.84 -7.74
CA GLU A 36 21.39 4.98 -8.46
C GLU A 36 20.36 6.05 -8.82
N TYR A 37 19.08 5.68 -8.82
CA TYR A 37 17.96 6.53 -9.20
C TYR A 37 17.05 6.88 -8.00
N GLN A 38 17.40 6.45 -6.79
CA GLN A 38 16.69 6.83 -5.56
C GLN A 38 16.88 8.31 -5.24
N GLY A 39 15.97 8.89 -4.46
CA GLY A 39 15.98 10.34 -4.16
C GLY A 39 15.54 11.24 -5.31
N GLY A 40 15.51 10.75 -6.56
CA GLY A 40 15.07 11.48 -7.76
C GLY A 40 13.55 11.54 -8.00
N GLY A 41 12.73 11.17 -7.00
CA GLY A 41 11.26 11.25 -7.10
C GLY A 41 10.56 10.11 -7.85
N ILE A 42 11.29 9.14 -8.42
CA ILE A 42 10.70 8.02 -9.17
C ILE A 42 9.71 7.20 -8.32
N GLY A 43 10.05 6.91 -7.07
CA GLY A 43 9.15 6.17 -6.17
C GLY A 43 7.82 6.91 -5.94
N VAL A 44 7.88 8.23 -5.81
CA VAL A 44 6.68 9.08 -5.68
C VAL A 44 5.85 9.04 -6.96
N ALA A 45 6.49 9.13 -8.12
CA ALA A 45 5.81 9.05 -9.41
C ALA A 45 5.11 7.70 -9.61
N ILE A 46 5.76 6.59 -9.23
CA ILE A 46 5.16 5.24 -9.29
C ILE A 46 3.93 5.16 -8.39
N VAL A 47 4.02 5.59 -7.13
CA VAL A 47 2.87 5.54 -6.20
C VAL A 47 1.73 6.42 -6.69
N THR A 48 2.04 7.61 -7.21
CA THR A 48 1.02 8.54 -7.73
C THR A 48 0.24 7.92 -8.90
N GLU A 49 0.95 7.31 -9.86
CA GLU A 49 0.32 6.62 -11.00
C GLU A 49 -0.50 5.41 -10.56
N LEU A 50 0.01 4.62 -9.60
CA LEU A 50 -0.72 3.46 -9.09
C LEU A 50 -1.99 3.87 -8.33
N ASP A 51 -1.93 4.95 -7.53
CA ASP A 51 -3.10 5.50 -6.86
C ASP A 51 -4.16 5.94 -7.87
N MET A 52 -3.77 6.65 -8.94
CA MET A 52 -4.69 7.04 -10.03
C MET A 52 -5.39 5.82 -10.65
N ARG A 53 -4.64 4.78 -11.00
CA ARG A 53 -5.20 3.55 -11.56
C ARG A 53 -6.12 2.82 -10.58
N ALA A 54 -5.76 2.78 -9.30
CA ALA A 54 -6.58 2.16 -8.27
C ALA A 54 -7.91 2.91 -8.09
N THR A 55 -7.87 4.26 -8.13
CA THR A 55 -9.07 5.10 -8.13
C THR A 55 -9.94 4.84 -9.35
N ASP A 56 -9.37 4.75 -10.56
CA ASP A 56 -10.11 4.45 -11.79
C ASP A 56 -10.77 3.06 -11.76
N LEU A 57 -10.12 2.10 -11.08
CA LEU A 57 -10.65 0.77 -10.82
C LEU A 57 -11.60 0.70 -9.60
N ARG A 58 -11.99 1.86 -9.05
CA ARG A 58 -12.92 2.00 -7.91
C ARG A 58 -12.46 1.21 -6.67
N ARG A 59 -11.17 1.24 -6.37
CA ARG A 59 -10.65 0.77 -5.09
C ARG A 59 -10.88 1.82 -4.02
N ASP A 60 -11.20 1.36 -2.82
CA ASP A 60 -11.55 2.20 -1.68
C ASP A 60 -10.31 2.71 -0.94
N PHE A 61 -9.27 1.87 -0.85
CA PHE A 61 -8.06 2.16 -0.08
C PHE A 61 -6.81 1.49 -0.66
N VAL A 62 -5.65 2.04 -0.28
CA VAL A 62 -4.33 1.41 -0.46
C VAL A 62 -3.75 1.11 0.90
N SER A 63 -3.30 -0.12 1.13
CA SER A 63 -2.56 -0.54 2.32
C SER A 63 -1.11 -0.81 1.97
N VAL A 64 -0.20 -0.46 2.85
CA VAL A 64 1.24 -0.72 2.72
C VAL A 64 1.85 -1.04 4.09
N VAL A 65 2.88 -1.88 4.09
CA VAL A 65 3.78 -2.04 5.24
C VAL A 65 5.12 -1.46 4.83
N GLY A 66 5.57 -0.36 5.44
CA GLY A 66 6.82 0.28 5.05
C GLY A 66 7.10 1.62 5.72
N ASP A 67 8.09 2.34 5.18
CA ASP A 67 8.64 3.56 5.78
C ASP A 67 7.62 4.71 5.88
N ARG A 68 7.31 5.09 7.11
CA ARG A 68 6.35 6.16 7.40
C ARG A 68 6.81 7.52 6.88
N GLN A 69 8.10 7.81 6.85
CA GLN A 69 8.58 9.12 6.40
C GLN A 69 8.33 9.32 4.91
N PHE A 70 8.52 8.28 4.10
CA PHE A 70 8.25 8.26 2.68
C PHE A 70 6.75 8.28 2.40
N PHE A 71 6.00 7.29 2.91
CA PHE A 71 4.58 7.14 2.61
C PHE A 71 3.72 8.24 3.24
N GLY A 72 4.11 8.77 4.40
CA GLY A 72 3.39 9.87 5.05
C GLY A 72 3.33 11.14 4.21
N ARG A 73 4.36 11.42 3.40
CA ARG A 73 4.36 12.55 2.43
C ARG A 73 3.35 12.37 1.31
N LEU A 74 2.89 11.13 1.08
CA LEU A 74 1.94 10.75 0.03
C LEU A 74 0.51 10.60 0.55
N GLY A 75 0.24 11.02 1.79
CA GLY A 75 -1.08 11.01 2.40
C GLY A 75 -1.45 9.70 3.10
N PHE A 76 -0.52 8.74 3.21
CA PHE A 76 -0.74 7.55 4.02
C PHE A 76 -0.74 7.90 5.51
N GLN A 77 -1.61 7.24 6.27
CA GLN A 77 -1.73 7.36 7.71
C GLN A 77 -1.56 5.99 8.36
N LYS A 78 -1.27 5.94 9.65
CA LYS A 78 -1.25 4.68 10.38
C LYS A 78 -2.62 4.00 10.29
N ALA A 79 -2.65 2.73 9.92
CA ALA A 79 -3.88 1.95 9.88
C ALA A 79 -4.53 1.83 11.27
N ALA A 80 -3.71 1.81 12.34
CA ALA A 80 -4.16 1.81 13.73
C ALA A 80 -5.08 3.00 14.09
N LYS A 81 -4.97 4.14 13.39
CA LYS A 81 -5.90 5.28 13.57
C LYS A 81 -7.35 4.89 13.29
N TYR A 82 -7.57 3.93 12.39
CA TYR A 82 -8.86 3.41 11.98
C TYR A 82 -9.21 2.09 12.67
N LYS A 83 -8.46 1.69 13.73
CA LYS A 83 -8.62 0.38 14.40
C LYS A 83 -8.51 -0.78 13.41
N LEU A 84 -7.56 -0.67 12.50
CA LEU A 84 -7.22 -1.71 11.52
C LEU A 84 -5.95 -2.44 11.95
N ASP A 85 -6.08 -3.75 12.12
CA ASP A 85 -4.99 -4.66 12.42
C ASP A 85 -4.23 -5.03 11.14
N PRO A 86 -2.91 -5.28 11.24
CA PRO A 86 -2.09 -5.61 10.09
C PRO A 86 -2.39 -6.99 9.50
N PRO A 87 -2.07 -7.22 8.22
CA PRO A 87 -2.31 -8.50 7.55
C PRO A 87 -1.51 -9.66 8.14
N PHE A 88 -0.33 -9.38 8.69
CA PHE A 88 0.60 -10.32 9.30
C PHE A 88 1.41 -9.59 10.41
N PRO A 89 2.16 -10.31 11.28
CA PRO A 89 2.95 -9.68 12.33
C PRO A 89 3.96 -8.67 11.77
N VAL A 90 3.82 -7.41 12.14
CA VAL A 90 4.68 -6.27 11.76
C VAL A 90 4.76 -5.28 12.90
N VAL A 91 5.69 -4.33 12.82
CA VAL A 91 5.65 -3.15 13.69
C VAL A 91 4.41 -2.35 13.30
N THR A 92 3.50 -2.13 14.25
CA THR A 92 2.22 -1.43 14.01
C THR A 92 2.40 -0.05 13.37
N GLU A 93 3.50 0.62 13.68
CA GLU A 93 3.86 1.93 13.13
C GLU A 93 4.13 1.92 11.62
N ASP A 94 4.52 0.77 11.08
CA ASP A 94 4.85 0.57 9.67
C ASP A 94 3.63 0.13 8.85
N HIS A 95 2.52 -0.25 9.50
CA HIS A 95 1.26 -0.55 8.80
C HIS A 95 0.51 0.75 8.52
N LEU A 96 0.54 1.14 7.24
CA LEU A 96 -0.01 2.39 6.76
C LEU A 96 -1.15 2.12 5.77
N ILE A 97 -2.09 3.05 5.72
CA ILE A 97 -3.27 3.00 4.85
C ILE A 97 -3.57 4.40 4.31
N LYS A 98 -4.07 4.47 3.08
CA LYS A 98 -4.53 5.68 2.41
C LYS A 98 -5.92 5.46 1.86
N GLU A 99 -6.82 6.39 2.13
CA GLU A 99 -8.13 6.45 1.49
C GLU A 99 -7.97 6.87 0.02
N LEU A 100 -8.57 6.13 -0.90
CA LEU A 100 -8.77 6.57 -2.28
C LEU A 100 -10.14 7.25 -2.46
N VAL A 101 -11.09 6.92 -1.58
CA VAL A 101 -12.38 7.60 -1.44
C VAL A 101 -12.40 8.30 -0.08
N PRO A 102 -12.47 9.65 -0.03
CA PRO A 102 -12.41 10.38 1.24
C PRO A 102 -13.44 9.90 2.27
N GLY A 103 -12.98 9.61 3.49
CA GLY A 103 -13.84 9.19 4.59
C GLY A 103 -14.32 7.74 4.56
N VAL A 104 -13.94 6.94 3.56
CA VAL A 104 -14.40 5.55 3.42
C VAL A 104 -13.95 4.66 4.58
N LEU A 105 -12.86 4.99 5.28
CA LEU A 105 -12.37 4.23 6.42
C LEU A 105 -12.99 4.68 7.75
N ALA A 106 -13.85 5.71 7.78
CA ALA A 106 -14.40 6.23 9.03
C ALA A 106 -15.31 5.23 9.78
N SER A 107 -15.97 4.32 9.05
CA SER A 107 -16.89 3.32 9.59
C SER A 107 -16.28 1.92 9.72
N VAL A 108 -15.06 1.71 9.22
CA VAL A 108 -14.42 0.38 9.20
C VAL A 108 -13.59 0.12 10.45
N ARG A 109 -13.44 -1.15 10.79
CA ARG A 109 -12.57 -1.68 11.84
C ARG A 109 -12.31 -3.16 11.58
N GLY A 110 -11.24 -3.70 12.15
CA GLY A 110 -10.91 -5.11 12.06
C GLY A 110 -9.58 -5.36 11.35
N LYS A 111 -9.46 -6.40 10.54
CA LYS A 111 -8.16 -6.83 10.00
C LYS A 111 -8.04 -6.58 8.51
N VAL A 112 -6.94 -5.96 8.07
CA VAL A 112 -6.58 -5.91 6.65
C VAL A 112 -6.06 -7.28 6.21
N ASN A 113 -6.51 -7.78 5.06
CA ASN A 113 -6.11 -9.10 4.55
C ASN A 113 -5.40 -8.96 3.22
N TYR A 114 -4.22 -9.57 3.13
CA TYR A 114 -3.46 -9.70 1.89
C TYR A 114 -3.58 -11.15 1.37
N PRO A 115 -3.35 -11.38 0.06
CA PRO A 115 -3.38 -12.73 -0.51
C PRO A 115 -2.31 -13.65 0.09
N ALA A 116 -2.54 -14.96 0.02
CA ALA A 116 -1.69 -15.99 0.62
C ALA A 116 -0.17 -15.88 0.31
N PRO A 117 0.28 -15.49 -0.91
CA PRO A 117 1.71 -15.32 -1.19
C PRO A 117 2.44 -14.29 -0.30
N PHE A 118 1.72 -13.35 0.32
CA PHE A 118 2.30 -12.41 1.28
C PHE A 118 2.50 -13.00 2.68
N LEU A 119 1.88 -14.15 2.97
CA LEU A 119 1.86 -14.78 4.29
C LEU A 119 2.89 -15.90 4.44
N THR A 120 3.43 -16.38 3.31
CA THR A 120 4.49 -17.38 3.30
C THR A 120 5.82 -16.71 3.60
N GLN A 121 6.51 -17.14 4.66
CA GLN A 121 7.91 -16.81 4.84
C GLN A 121 8.69 -17.42 3.67
N VAL A 122 9.29 -16.58 2.84
CA VAL A 122 10.30 -17.05 1.90
C VAL A 122 11.48 -17.46 2.76
N ALA A 123 11.78 -18.77 2.81
CA ALA A 123 13.02 -19.24 3.41
C ALA A 123 14.16 -18.61 2.62
N ASN A 124 14.87 -17.68 3.26
CA ASN A 124 16.13 -17.14 2.74
C ASN A 124 17.23 -18.19 2.90
#